data_AF-A0AAD8HDX9-F1
#
_entry.id   AF-A0AAD8HDX9-F1
#
_cell.length_a   1.000
_cell.length_b   1.000
_cell.length_c   1.000
_cell.angle_alpha   90.00
_cell.angle_beta   90.00
_cell.angle_gamma   90.00
#
_symmetry.space_group_name_H-M   'P 1'
#
loop_
_entity.id
_entity.type
_entity.pdbx_description
1 polymer ?
#
loop_
_entity_poly.entity_id
_entity_poly.type
_entity_poly.pdbx_seq_one_letter_code
_entity_poly.pdbx_strand_id
1 'polypeptide(L)'
;MQTLRVWALNELPEKVCNLINLRHLVVQKEYAEELSTRYMFTGIERLTCLQTLPHFVVSRERNCLVSQLGVLKNLGGTLDLYGLSDVSNTEEASKAKLCEKFNIQCLLLDWSNNEDEREIREYNDEDVMEGLKPHTYLKELSIVFFKGRKFASWITMMMNLVKITLKDCNRCDGLPPRTGSSS
;
A
#
# COMPACT_ATOMS: atom_id res chain seq x y z
N MET A 1 13.42 20.02 10.10
CA MET A 1 12.66 19.01 9.32
C MET A 1 13.66 18.22 8.49
N GLN A 2 13.74 16.89 8.60
CA GLN A 2 14.70 16.08 7.84
C GLN A 2 14.00 15.43 6.65
N THR A 3 14.43 15.84 5.45
CA THR A 3 13.93 15.34 4.17
C THR A 3 15.10 14.76 3.38
N LEU A 4 14.96 13.52 2.92
CA LEU A 4 15.88 12.91 1.98
C LEU A 4 15.20 12.89 0.60
N ARG A 5 15.87 13.51 -0.38
CA ARG A 5 15.47 13.45 -1.78
C ARG A 5 16.47 12.55 -2.50
N VAL A 6 15.94 11.57 -3.23
CA VAL A 6 16.72 10.63 -4.03
C VAL A 6 16.32 10.83 -5.49
N TRP A 7 17.31 10.94 -6.37
CA TRP A 7 17.14 11.03 -7.81
C TRP A 7 17.64 9.76 -8.47
N ALA A 8 16.78 9.10 -9.25
CA ALA A 8 17.14 8.06 -10.23
C ALA A 8 18.30 7.12 -9.80
N LEU A 9 18.29 6.62 -8.56
CA LEU A 9 19.27 5.61 -8.14
C LEU A 9 18.80 4.23 -8.59
N ASN A 10 19.68 3.37 -9.07
CA ASN A 10 19.30 1.97 -9.33
C ASN A 10 19.01 1.22 -8.02
N GLU A 11 19.67 1.62 -6.94
CA GLU A 11 19.51 1.04 -5.61
C GLU A 11 19.47 2.15 -4.55
N LEU A 12 18.62 1.96 -3.55
CA LEU A 12 18.53 2.89 -2.44
C LEU A 12 19.68 2.58 -1.46
N PRO A 13 20.40 3.57 -0.91
CA PRO A 13 21.50 3.28 0.00
C PRO A 13 21.00 2.44 1.19
N GLU A 14 21.67 1.32 1.50
CA GLU A 14 21.30 0.43 2.61
C GLU A 14 21.10 1.17 3.95
N LYS A 15 21.72 2.34 4.07
CA LYS A 15 21.71 3.16 5.28
C LYS A 15 20.55 4.15 5.38
N VAL A 16 19.64 4.24 4.40
CA VAL A 16 18.51 5.18 4.51
C VAL A 16 17.62 4.84 5.71
N CYS A 17 17.40 3.55 5.99
CA CYS A 17 16.67 3.10 7.17
C CYS A 17 17.42 3.34 8.51
N ASN A 18 18.69 3.80 8.47
CA ASN A 18 19.41 4.25 9.67
C ASN A 18 19.09 5.70 10.07
N LEU A 19 18.42 6.46 9.20
CA LEU A 19 18.10 7.87 9.44
C LEU A 19 16.87 7.98 10.36
N ILE A 20 16.98 7.59 11.63
CA ILE A 20 15.83 7.47 12.57
C ILE A 20 14.97 8.73 12.73
N ASN A 21 15.54 9.91 12.44
CA ASN A 21 14.85 11.20 12.50
C ASN A 21 14.25 11.64 11.15
N LEU A 22 14.35 10.80 10.11
CA LEU A 22 13.83 11.07 8.78
C LEU A 22 12.31 11.21 8.85
N ARG A 23 11.81 12.33 8.32
CA ARG A 23 10.36 12.62 8.25
C ARG A 23 9.84 12.48 6.84
N HIS A 24 10.65 12.81 5.85
CA HIS A 24 10.21 12.76 4.46
C HIS A 24 11.22 12.02 3.61
N LEU A 25 10.79 10.92 3.03
CA LEU A 25 11.48 10.28 1.94
C LEU A 25 10.77 10.62 0.64
N VAL A 26 11.49 11.22 -0.31
CA VAL A 26 10.96 11.58 -1.62
C VAL A 26 11.89 11.01 -2.67
N VAL A 27 11.34 10.15 -3.52
CA VAL A 27 12.01 9.66 -4.72
C VAL A 27 11.49 10.47 -5.89
N GLN A 28 12.39 11.19 -6.57
CA GLN A 28 12.07 11.90 -7.81
C GLN A 28 12.44 11.00 -8.98
N LYS A 29 11.45 10.74 -9.84
CA LYS A 29 11.66 10.06 -11.12
C LYS A 29 12.07 11.12 -12.14
N GLU A 30 13.15 10.87 -12.88
CA GLU A 30 13.67 11.83 -13.86
C GLU A 30 12.93 11.69 -15.19
N TYR A 31 12.48 10.47 -15.52
CA TYR A 31 11.71 10.17 -16.73
C TYR A 31 10.48 9.29 -16.45
N ALA A 32 9.43 9.46 -17.27
CA ALA A 32 8.20 8.69 -17.16
C ALA A 32 8.37 7.19 -17.47
N GLU A 33 9.48 6.77 -18.05
CA GLU A 33 9.75 5.36 -18.40
C GLU A 33 10.55 4.60 -17.32
N GLU A 34 11.10 5.29 -16.32
CA GLU A 34 11.72 4.69 -15.11
C GLU A 34 10.67 4.17 -14.10
N LEU A 35 9.47 3.85 -14.58
CA LEU A 35 8.35 3.37 -13.77
C LEU A 35 8.62 2.01 -13.10
N SER A 36 9.66 1.31 -13.52
CA SER A 36 9.98 -0.06 -13.11
C SER A 36 10.71 -0.15 -11.76
N THR A 37 11.50 0.86 -11.37
CA THR A 37 12.36 0.74 -10.19
C THR A 37 11.58 1.03 -8.91
N ARG A 38 11.04 -0.04 -8.31
CA ARG A 38 10.45 -0.01 -6.98
C ARG A 38 11.53 -0.38 -5.95
N TYR A 39 11.99 0.60 -5.19
CA TYR A 39 12.92 0.35 -4.09
C TYR A 39 12.29 -0.46 -2.96
N MET A 40 13.14 -1.21 -2.27
CA MET A 40 12.77 -1.96 -1.08
C MET A 40 13.42 -1.33 0.14
N PHE A 41 12.62 -1.18 1.20
CA PHE A 41 13.01 -0.46 2.39
C PHE A 41 13.20 -1.43 3.55
N THR A 42 14.23 -2.26 3.47
CA THR A 42 14.55 -3.23 4.53
C THR A 42 14.85 -2.48 5.83
N GLY A 43 14.13 -2.79 6.90
CA GLY A 43 14.29 -2.09 8.18
C GLY A 43 13.54 -0.77 8.31
N ILE A 44 12.51 -0.52 7.47
CA ILE A 44 11.70 0.71 7.50
C ILE A 44 11.08 0.97 8.88
N GLU A 45 10.82 -0.07 9.68
CA GLU A 45 10.24 0.01 11.02
C GLU A 45 11.04 0.91 11.99
N ARG A 46 12.31 1.18 11.67
CA ARG A 46 13.19 2.07 12.44
C ARG A 46 12.88 3.55 12.21
N LEU A 47 12.22 3.89 11.11
CA LEU A 47 11.89 5.27 10.72
C LEU A 47 10.58 5.73 11.36
N THR A 48 10.43 5.61 12.68
CA THR A 48 9.17 5.89 13.39
C THR A 48 8.65 7.33 13.25
N CYS A 49 9.54 8.27 12.90
CA CYS A 49 9.20 9.67 12.62
C CYS A 49 8.73 9.92 11.17
N LEU A 50 8.71 8.90 10.30
CA LEU A 50 8.41 9.05 8.88
C LEU A 50 6.96 9.46 8.65
N GLN A 51 6.80 10.51 7.85
CA GLN A 51 5.53 11.13 7.49
C GLN A 51 5.18 10.93 6.02
N THR A 52 6.18 10.88 5.13
CA THR A 52 5.97 10.60 3.71
C THR A 52 6.89 9.47 3.25
N LEU A 53 6.30 8.50 2.57
CA LEU A 53 6.96 7.35 1.97
C LEU A 53 6.48 7.26 0.51
N PRO A 54 7.37 7.15 -0.49
CA PRO A 54 6.96 7.14 -1.90
C PRO A 54 6.14 5.89 -2.24
N HIS A 55 6.56 4.74 -1.74
CA HIS A 55 5.90 3.45 -1.91
C HIS A 55 6.48 2.43 -0.91
N PHE A 56 5.84 1.28 -0.79
CA PHE A 56 6.35 0.12 -0.06
C PHE A 56 6.09 -1.15 -0.88
N VAL A 57 7.11 -1.98 -1.05
CA VAL A 57 7.00 -3.28 -1.73
C VAL A 57 7.05 -4.38 -0.69
N VAL A 58 5.98 -5.15 -0.59
CA VAL A 58 5.95 -6.36 0.23
C VAL A 58 6.67 -7.47 -0.52
N SER A 59 7.57 -8.17 0.18
CA SER A 59 8.26 -9.35 -0.33
C SER A 59 8.75 -10.19 0.82
N ARG A 60 8.33 -11.46 0.87
CA ARG A 60 8.81 -12.38 1.93
C ARG A 60 10.28 -12.73 1.75
N GLU A 61 10.70 -12.97 0.52
CA GLU A 61 12.09 -13.35 0.19
C GLU A 61 13.11 -12.32 0.70
N ARG A 62 12.73 -11.04 0.64
CA ARG A 62 13.59 -9.92 1.04
C ARG A 62 13.24 -9.36 2.42
N ASN A 63 12.43 -10.07 3.20
CA ASN A 63 12.02 -9.69 4.55
C ASN A 63 11.42 -8.26 4.65
N CYS A 64 10.69 -7.86 3.61
CA CYS A 64 9.93 -6.62 3.55
C CYS A 64 8.45 -6.98 3.81
N LEU A 65 8.08 -6.99 5.09
CA LEU A 65 6.76 -7.46 5.53
C LEU A 65 5.83 -6.28 5.74
N VAL A 66 4.56 -6.44 5.38
CA VAL A 66 3.54 -5.39 5.55
C VAL A 66 3.39 -4.96 7.01
N SER A 67 3.66 -5.86 7.96
CA SER A 67 3.64 -5.61 9.41
C SER A 67 4.65 -4.55 9.86
N GLN A 68 5.74 -4.33 9.12
CA GLN A 68 6.74 -3.30 9.43
C GLN A 68 6.15 -1.88 9.34
N LEU A 69 5.09 -1.67 8.55
CA LEU A 69 4.36 -0.40 8.51
C LEU A 69 3.58 -0.12 9.80
N GLY A 70 3.34 -1.12 10.64
CA GLY A 70 2.54 -1.01 11.86
C GLY A 70 3.05 0.04 12.84
N VAL A 71 4.37 0.26 12.91
CA VAL A 71 4.99 1.24 13.82
C VAL A 71 5.08 2.65 13.24
N LEU A 72 4.85 2.83 11.94
CA LEU A 72 4.99 4.10 11.22
C LEU A 72 3.70 4.95 11.30
N LYS A 73 3.31 5.34 12.52
CA LYS A 73 2.02 5.98 12.80
C LYS A 73 1.80 7.34 12.11
N ASN A 74 2.89 8.03 11.77
CA ASN A 74 2.84 9.40 11.25
C ASN A 74 2.70 9.47 9.73
N LEU A 75 2.69 8.33 9.03
CA LEU A 75 2.54 8.28 7.58
C LEU A 75 1.27 8.99 7.12
N GLY A 76 1.40 9.76 6.06
CA GLY A 76 0.32 10.53 5.48
C GLY A 76 0.54 10.88 4.01
N GLY A 77 -0.46 11.56 3.45
CA GLY A 77 -0.49 11.87 2.02
C GLY A 77 -0.86 10.63 1.21
N THR A 78 0.03 10.26 0.27
CA THR A 78 -0.15 9.08 -0.60
C THR A 78 0.71 7.93 -0.09
N LEU A 79 0.12 6.74 0.00
CA LEU A 79 0.83 5.50 0.29
C LEU A 79 0.53 4.48 -0.79
N ASP A 80 1.58 4.05 -1.49
CA ASP A 80 1.49 3.01 -2.50
C ASP A 80 2.02 1.69 -1.94
N LEU A 81 1.20 0.64 -1.91
CA LEU A 81 1.56 -0.70 -1.47
C LEU A 81 1.57 -1.67 -2.66
N TYR A 82 2.74 -2.25 -2.92
CA TYR A 82 2.97 -3.21 -4.00
C TYR A 82 3.30 -4.58 -3.43
N GLY A 83 3.15 -5.63 -4.26
CA GLY A 83 3.53 -6.99 -3.89
C GLY A 83 2.57 -7.63 -2.89
N LEU A 84 1.30 -7.21 -2.87
CA LEU A 84 0.34 -7.64 -1.85
C LEU A 84 -0.02 -9.14 -1.87
N SER A 85 0.41 -9.90 -2.87
CA SER A 85 0.32 -11.37 -2.80
C SER A 85 1.22 -12.03 -1.81
N ASP A 86 2.28 -11.35 -1.44
CA ASP A 86 3.22 -11.86 -0.45
C ASP A 86 2.66 -11.66 0.96
N VAL A 87 1.34 -11.41 1.09
CA VAL A 87 0.60 -11.33 2.35
C VAL A 87 -0.36 -12.52 2.42
N SER A 88 -0.39 -13.23 3.55
CA SER A 88 -1.04 -14.55 3.68
C SER A 88 -2.52 -14.49 4.03
N ASN A 89 -2.96 -13.48 4.77
CA ASN A 89 -4.31 -13.43 5.32
C ASN A 89 -4.62 -12.05 5.93
N THR A 90 -5.85 -11.90 6.40
CA THR A 90 -6.35 -10.72 7.11
C THR A 90 -5.52 -10.36 8.35
N GLU A 91 -5.06 -11.35 9.14
CA GLU A 91 -4.30 -11.08 10.36
C GLU A 91 -2.95 -10.42 10.04
N GLU A 92 -2.21 -10.96 9.07
CA GLU A 92 -0.96 -10.39 8.60
C GLU A 92 -1.16 -8.98 8.04
N ALA A 93 -2.15 -8.80 7.16
CA ALA A 93 -2.51 -7.50 6.61
C ALA A 93 -2.85 -6.47 7.69
N SER A 94 -3.61 -6.86 8.71
CA SER A 94 -4.04 -5.96 9.79
C SER A 94 -2.89 -5.38 10.62
N LYS A 95 -1.74 -6.07 10.65
CA LYS A 95 -0.52 -5.59 11.33
C LYS A 95 0.05 -4.33 10.69
N ALA A 96 -0.33 -4.02 9.44
CA ALA A 96 -0.02 -2.76 8.80
C ALA A 96 -0.67 -1.55 9.50
N LYS A 97 -1.75 -1.75 10.28
CA LYS A 97 -2.43 -0.71 11.07
C LYS A 97 -2.76 0.55 10.27
N LEU A 98 -3.30 0.39 9.05
CA LEU A 98 -3.67 1.52 8.19
C LEU A 98 -4.81 2.35 8.79
N CYS A 99 -5.68 1.72 9.57
CA CYS A 99 -6.74 2.40 10.33
C CYS A 99 -6.21 3.35 11.41
N GLU A 100 -4.97 3.21 11.87
CA GLU A 100 -4.34 4.12 12.86
C GLU A 100 -3.67 5.34 12.17
N LYS A 101 -3.57 5.36 10.83
CA LYS A 101 -2.81 6.36 10.05
C LYS A 101 -3.73 7.40 9.42
N PHE A 102 -4.27 8.28 10.27
CA PHE A 102 -5.28 9.29 9.90
C PHE A 102 -4.83 10.32 8.84
N ASN A 103 -3.52 10.47 8.60
CA ASN A 103 -3.00 11.41 7.61
C ASN A 103 -2.97 10.86 6.18
N ILE A 104 -3.25 9.57 5.97
CA ILE A 104 -3.29 8.97 4.63
C ILE A 104 -4.58 9.40 3.93
N GLN A 105 -4.43 10.01 2.75
CA GLN A 105 -5.54 10.49 1.92
C GLN A 105 -5.66 9.70 0.62
N CYS A 106 -4.56 9.18 0.10
CA CYS A 106 -4.53 8.37 -1.11
C CYS A 106 -3.84 7.03 -0.83
N LEU A 107 -4.47 5.93 -1.23
CA LEU A 107 -3.96 4.58 -1.02
C LEU A 107 -4.00 3.81 -2.35
N LEU A 108 -2.87 3.25 -2.74
CA LEU A 108 -2.78 2.27 -3.82
C LEU A 108 -2.49 0.89 -3.22
N LEU A 109 -3.29 -0.09 -3.64
CA LEU A 109 -3.14 -1.49 -3.29
C LEU A 109 -2.91 -2.28 -4.59
N ASP A 110 -1.71 -2.81 -4.78
CA ASP A 110 -1.28 -3.48 -6.00
C ASP A 110 -0.84 -4.93 -5.70
N TRP A 111 -1.60 -5.87 -6.26
CA TRP A 111 -1.36 -7.31 -6.24
C TRP A 111 -0.59 -7.78 -7.48
N SER A 112 0.24 -6.97 -8.12
CA SER A 112 1.24 -7.48 -9.09
C SER A 112 2.31 -8.28 -8.36
N ASN A 113 2.75 -9.40 -8.96
CA ASN A 113 4.01 -10.06 -8.62
C ASN A 113 5.00 -9.77 -9.76
N ASN A 114 6.29 -9.96 -9.51
CA ASN A 114 7.30 -10.01 -10.57
C ASN A 114 7.19 -11.29 -11.43
N GLU A 115 6.38 -12.26 -11.01
CA GLU A 115 6.13 -13.51 -11.74
C GLU A 115 4.71 -13.51 -12.30
N ASP A 116 4.61 -13.61 -13.63
CA ASP A 116 3.38 -13.39 -14.41
C ASP A 116 2.25 -14.40 -14.15
N GLU A 117 2.50 -15.49 -13.42
CA GLU A 117 1.53 -16.57 -13.24
C GLU A 117 1.38 -16.99 -11.78
N ARG A 118 0.59 -16.23 -11.02
CA ARG A 118 0.03 -16.79 -9.78
C ARG A 118 -1.02 -17.83 -10.11
N GLU A 119 -0.77 -19.09 -9.71
CA GLU A 119 -1.73 -20.18 -9.82
C GLU A 119 -3.10 -19.77 -9.24
N ILE A 120 -4.15 -20.15 -9.96
CA ILE A 120 -5.53 -19.69 -9.77
C ILE A 120 -6.18 -20.15 -8.45
N ARG A 121 -5.52 -21.06 -7.72
CA ARG A 121 -6.18 -21.93 -6.75
C ARG A 121 -6.17 -21.43 -5.30
N GLU A 122 -5.38 -20.40 -4.96
CA GLU A 122 -5.21 -19.93 -3.57
C GLU A 122 -5.16 -18.40 -3.44
N TYR A 123 -6.10 -17.66 -4.06
CA TYR A 123 -6.17 -16.21 -3.85
C TYR A 123 -6.79 -15.89 -2.49
N ASN A 124 -5.96 -15.35 -1.60
CA ASN A 124 -6.36 -14.75 -0.33
C ASN A 124 -6.56 -13.22 -0.46
N ASP A 125 -6.58 -12.69 -1.69
CA ASP A 125 -6.65 -11.25 -1.95
C ASP A 125 -7.81 -10.58 -1.19
N GLU A 126 -8.98 -11.23 -1.12
CA GLU A 126 -10.16 -10.74 -0.38
C GLU A 126 -9.84 -10.57 1.12
N ASP A 127 -9.25 -11.60 1.73
CA ASP A 127 -8.84 -11.61 3.14
C ASP A 127 -7.79 -10.53 3.41
N VAL A 128 -6.79 -10.40 2.52
CA VAL A 128 -5.74 -9.39 2.59
C VAL A 128 -6.34 -7.99 2.50
N MET A 129 -7.23 -7.75 1.54
CA MET A 129 -7.91 -6.46 1.38
C MET A 129 -8.75 -6.10 2.61
N GLU A 130 -9.46 -7.06 3.21
CA GLU A 130 -10.24 -6.84 4.43
C GLU A 130 -9.33 -6.41 5.60
N GLY A 131 -8.13 -7.00 5.71
CA GLY A 131 -7.15 -6.67 6.73
C GLY A 131 -6.47 -5.31 6.52
N LEU A 132 -6.37 -4.83 5.27
CA LEU A 132 -5.80 -3.54 4.90
C LEU A 132 -6.78 -2.36 5.07
N LYS A 133 -7.71 -2.45 6.04
CA LYS A 133 -8.69 -1.40 6.30
C LYS A 133 -8.02 -0.04 6.59
N PRO A 134 -8.21 0.98 5.75
CA PRO A 134 -7.66 2.32 5.96
C PRO A 134 -8.47 3.12 6.99
N HIS A 135 -7.94 4.27 7.41
CA HIS A 135 -8.70 5.23 8.20
C HIS A 135 -9.86 5.82 7.36
N THR A 136 -10.97 6.19 8.00
CA THR A 136 -12.18 6.73 7.35
C THR A 136 -11.99 8.07 6.61
N TYR A 137 -10.81 8.67 6.70
CA TYR A 137 -10.44 9.94 6.05
C TYR A 137 -9.78 9.75 4.67
N LEU A 138 -9.64 8.50 4.22
CA LEU A 138 -9.17 8.20 2.87
C LEU A 138 -10.11 8.84 1.84
N LYS A 139 -9.51 9.50 0.83
CA LYS A 139 -10.20 10.18 -0.26
C LYS A 139 -10.09 9.41 -1.57
N GLU A 140 -8.94 8.80 -1.83
CA GLU A 140 -8.67 8.08 -3.06
C GLU A 140 -8.16 6.67 -2.79
N LEU A 141 -8.73 5.70 -3.50
CA LEU A 141 -8.33 4.30 -3.46
C LEU A 141 -8.05 3.82 -4.89
N SER A 142 -6.88 3.22 -5.10
CA SER A 142 -6.54 2.53 -6.34
C SER A 142 -6.29 1.05 -6.04
N ILE A 143 -6.94 0.17 -6.79
CA ILE A 143 -6.80 -1.28 -6.67
C ILE A 143 -6.32 -1.82 -8.00
N VAL A 144 -5.20 -2.54 -7.98
CA VAL A 144 -4.53 -3.04 -9.18
C VAL A 144 -4.25 -4.53 -9.05
N PHE A 145 -4.49 -5.30 -10.12
CA PHE A 145 -4.23 -6.76 -10.21
C PHE A 145 -4.94 -7.60 -9.13
N PHE A 146 -6.03 -7.11 -8.57
CA PHE A 146 -6.81 -7.84 -7.57
C PHE A 146 -7.58 -8.99 -8.23
N LYS A 147 -7.37 -10.22 -7.73
CA LYS A 147 -7.99 -11.45 -8.27
C LYS A 147 -9.12 -12.00 -7.40
N GLY A 148 -9.50 -11.30 -6.33
CA GLY A 148 -10.70 -11.60 -5.56
C GLY A 148 -12.00 -11.30 -6.32
N ARG A 149 -13.07 -11.99 -5.96
CA ARG A 149 -14.42 -11.77 -6.52
C ARG A 149 -15.12 -10.61 -5.82
N LYS A 150 -14.90 -10.48 -4.52
CA LYS A 150 -15.54 -9.46 -3.67
C LYS A 150 -14.54 -8.45 -3.14
N PHE A 151 -14.94 -7.18 -3.16
CA PHE A 151 -14.23 -6.11 -2.48
C PHE A 151 -14.50 -6.15 -0.97
N ALA A 152 -13.54 -5.65 -0.20
CA ALA A 152 -13.65 -5.59 1.26
C ALA A 152 -14.84 -4.75 1.73
N SER A 153 -15.40 -5.16 2.87
CA SER A 153 -16.63 -4.60 3.45
C SER A 153 -16.48 -3.11 3.77
N TRP A 154 -15.27 -2.69 4.15
CA TRP A 154 -15.00 -1.31 4.55
C TRP A 154 -15.12 -0.30 3.40
N ILE A 155 -15.06 -0.72 2.13
CA ILE A 155 -15.16 0.18 0.96
C ILE A 155 -16.53 0.87 0.92
N THR A 156 -17.61 0.15 1.23
CA THR A 156 -18.98 0.72 1.28
C THR A 156 -19.17 1.66 2.46
N MET A 157 -18.40 1.47 3.53
CA MET A 157 -18.46 2.26 4.75
C MET A 157 -17.64 3.56 4.67
N MET A 158 -16.82 3.74 3.63
CA MET A 158 -15.97 4.93 3.49
C MET A 158 -16.78 6.13 2.98
N MET A 159 -17.19 7.01 3.90
CA MET A 159 -17.96 8.21 3.56
C MET A 159 -17.14 9.28 2.81
N ASN A 160 -15.84 9.39 3.11
CA ASN A 160 -14.96 10.43 2.51
C ASN A 160 -14.29 10.00 1.19
N LEU A 161 -14.52 8.76 0.75
CA LEU A 161 -13.90 8.21 -0.45
C LEU A 161 -14.56 8.82 -1.69
N VAL A 162 -13.84 9.68 -2.41
CA VAL A 162 -14.35 10.41 -3.58
C VAL A 162 -13.97 9.74 -4.90
N LYS A 163 -12.90 8.95 -4.91
CA LYS A 163 -12.38 8.32 -6.13
C LYS A 163 -11.94 6.89 -5.87
N ILE A 164 -12.40 5.98 -6.73
CA ILE A 164 -11.96 4.59 -6.77
C ILE A 164 -11.45 4.33 -8.19
N THR A 165 -10.23 3.83 -8.31
CA THR A 165 -9.64 3.41 -9.58
C THR A 165 -9.41 1.90 -9.53
N LEU A 166 -9.94 1.17 -10.51
CA LEU A 166 -9.73 -0.27 -10.66
C LEU A 166 -8.94 -0.51 -11.93
N LYS A 167 -7.90 -1.32 -11.86
CA LYS A 167 -7.06 -1.68 -13.00
C LYS A 167 -6.71 -3.17 -12.95
N ASP A 168 -6.93 -3.87 -14.05
CA ASP A 168 -6.62 -5.31 -14.18
C ASP A 168 -7.30 -6.20 -13.10
N CYS A 169 -8.47 -5.77 -12.60
CA CYS A 169 -9.28 -6.47 -11.60
C CYS A 169 -10.32 -7.40 -12.28
N ASN A 170 -9.85 -8.34 -13.09
CA ASN A 170 -10.67 -9.04 -14.09
C ASN A 170 -11.67 -10.07 -13.52
N ARG A 171 -11.67 -10.31 -12.21
CA ARG A 171 -12.51 -11.33 -11.55
C ARG A 171 -13.62 -10.76 -10.67
N CYS A 172 -13.67 -9.44 -10.50
CA CYS A 172 -14.59 -8.83 -9.54
C CYS A 172 -16.01 -8.78 -10.09
N ASP A 173 -16.98 -9.10 -9.24
CA ASP A 173 -18.42 -9.04 -9.59
C ASP A 173 -18.96 -7.59 -9.62
N GLY A 174 -18.08 -6.59 -9.54
CA GLY A 174 -18.41 -5.17 -9.45
C GLY A 174 -18.24 -4.60 -8.03
N LEU A 175 -18.27 -3.27 -7.92
CA LEU A 175 -18.25 -2.59 -6.62
C LEU A 175 -19.60 -2.76 -5.91
N PRO A 176 -19.61 -3.10 -4.61
CA PRO A 176 -20.85 -3.12 -3.85
C PRO A 176 -21.50 -1.72 -3.80
N PRO A 177 -22.85 -1.64 -3.79
CA PRO A 177 -23.55 -0.37 -3.68
C PRO A 177 -23.19 0.33 -2.37
N ARG A 178 -22.97 1.65 -2.42
CA ARG A 178 -22.70 2.44 -1.20
C ARG A 178 -23.97 2.45 -0.36
N THR A 179 -23.86 2.01 0.90
CA THR A 179 -24.97 2.09 1.85
C THR A 179 -25.12 3.55 2.28
N GLY A 180 -25.89 4.34 1.53
CA GLY A 180 -26.08 5.76 1.83
C GLY A 180 -26.72 6.59 0.73
N SER A 181 -27.97 6.30 0.38
CA SER A 181 -29.00 7.29 0.02
C SER A 181 -30.31 6.55 -0.26
N SER A 182 -31.09 6.29 0.79
CA SER A 182 -32.54 6.11 0.66
C SER A 182 -33.17 7.37 1.24
N SER A 183 -34.03 7.96 0.42
CA SER A 183 -34.74 9.22 0.53
C SER A 183 -35.43 9.50 1.86
#